data_AF-A0A9X3DPG8-F1
#
_entry.id   AF-A0A9X3DPG8-F1
#
_cell.length_a   1.000
_cell.length_b   1.000
_cell.length_c   1.000
_cell.angle_alpha   90.00
_cell.angle_beta   90.00
_cell.angle_gamma   90.00
#
_symmetry.space_group_name_H-M   'P 1'
#
loop_
_entity.id
_entity.type
_entity.pdbx_description
1 polymer ?
#
loop_
_entity_poly.entity_id
_entity_poly.type
_entity_poly.pdbx_seq_one_letter_code
_entity_poly.pdbx_strand_id
1 'polypeptide(L)'
;MTYIDQILRVIAVLCLAVASLCMLIMAGSENNLCLYEYIRPLQVTYFSELHGTSADDPEMIQFSGIVGLFLCLPLLLSYRRFWYILFLAVYFLIFLIVLSMLETAPFSKIIYDSIVFCHQPLWIIGVITWLLFLILSLIYVRPI
;
A
#
# COMPACT_ATOMS: atom_id res chain seq x y z
N MET A 1 13.35 12.08 23.83
CA MET A 1 12.27 11.35 23.14
C MET A 1 11.12 11.25 24.12
N THR A 2 9.99 11.87 23.83
CA THR A 2 8.88 11.90 24.77
C THR A 2 8.08 10.59 24.68
N TYR A 3 7.33 10.25 25.74
CA TYR A 3 6.41 9.10 25.73
C TYR A 3 5.39 9.21 24.57
N ILE A 4 5.00 10.44 24.24
CA ILE A 4 4.10 10.77 23.13
C ILE A 4 4.70 10.36 21.78
N ASP A 5 6.00 10.62 21.54
CA ASP A 5 6.68 10.21 20.30
C ASP A 5 6.63 8.68 20.10
N GLN A 6 6.77 7.91 21.18
CA GLN A 6 6.74 6.44 21.11
C GLN A 6 5.34 5.92 20.79
N ILE A 7 4.30 6.52 21.37
CA ILE A 7 2.90 6.18 21.06
C ILE A 7 2.60 6.47 19.59
N LEU A 8 2.99 7.65 19.10
CA LEU A 8 2.84 8.06 17.71
C LEU A 8 3.48 7.04 16.76
N ARG A 9 4.70 6.58 17.05
CA ARG A 9 5.38 5.55 16.27
C ARG A 9 4.58 4.25 16.24
N VAL A 10 4.12 3.76 17.39
CA VAL A 10 3.37 2.50 17.48
C VAL A 10 2.08 2.59 16.68
N ILE A 11 1.32 3.67 16.82
CA ILE A 11 0.07 3.88 16.05
C ILE A 11 0.38 3.95 14.55
N ALA A 12 1.43 4.67 14.14
CA ALA A 12 1.83 4.72 12.73
C ALA A 12 2.12 3.33 12.17
N VAL A 13 2.92 2.52 12.89
CA VAL A 13 3.27 1.16 12.45
C VAL A 13 2.05 0.24 12.42
N LEU A 14 1.10 0.39 13.34
CA LEU A 14 -0.17 -0.34 13.29
C LEU A 14 -1.00 0.04 12.06
N CYS A 15 -1.06 1.33 11.72
CA CYS A 15 -1.71 1.79 10.48
C CYS A 15 -1.04 1.20 9.23
N LEU A 16 0.29 1.12 9.19
CA LEU A 16 1.02 0.46 8.11
C LEU A 16 0.68 -1.04 8.02
N ALA A 17 0.59 -1.73 9.17
CA ALA A 17 0.23 -3.15 9.20
C ALA A 17 -1.17 -3.39 8.65
N VAL A 18 -2.15 -2.57 9.03
CA VAL A 18 -3.51 -2.65 8.50
C VAL A 18 -3.54 -2.37 7.00
N ALA A 19 -2.87 -1.31 6.54
CA ALA A 19 -2.79 -0.99 5.11
C ALA A 19 -2.18 -2.15 4.31
N SER A 20 -1.12 -2.76 4.84
CA SER A 20 -0.42 -3.88 4.21
C SER A 20 -1.29 -5.15 4.15
N LEU A 21 -2.07 -5.42 5.20
CA LEU A 21 -3.04 -6.52 5.20
C LEU A 21 -4.18 -6.29 4.20
N CYS A 22 -4.69 -5.06 4.09
CA CYS A 22 -5.69 -4.73 3.07
C CYS A 22 -5.14 -5.00 1.67
N MET A 23 -3.92 -4.55 1.36
CA MET A 23 -3.27 -4.81 0.06
C MET A 23 -3.15 -6.31 -0.23
N LEU A 24 -2.75 -7.11 0.76
CA LEU A 24 -2.63 -8.57 0.63
C LEU A 24 -3.96 -9.26 0.34
N ILE A 25 -5.01 -8.91 1.08
CA ILE A 25 -6.35 -9.51 0.92
C ILE A 25 -6.96 -9.12 -0.43
N MET A 26 -6.73 -7.87 -0.86
CA MET A 26 -7.25 -7.38 -2.13
C MET A 26 -6.51 -7.97 -3.34
N ALA A 27 -5.19 -8.03 -3.26
CA ALA A 27 -4.38 -8.55 -4.36
C ALA A 27 -4.39 -10.07 -4.47
N GLY A 28 -4.63 -10.80 -3.36
CA GLY A 28 -4.71 -12.25 -3.36
C GLY A 28 -6.06 -12.82 -3.85
N SER A 29 -7.00 -11.98 -4.26
CA SER A 29 -8.33 -12.41 -4.73
C SER A 29 -8.55 -11.99 -6.17
N GLU A 30 -8.90 -12.96 -7.01
CA GLU A 30 -9.03 -12.82 -8.47
C GLU A 30 -10.02 -11.74 -8.92
N ASN A 31 -11.04 -11.42 -8.09
CA ASN A 31 -12.14 -10.51 -8.45
C ASN A 31 -12.12 -9.18 -7.67
N ASN A 32 -11.02 -8.88 -6.96
CA ASN A 32 -10.91 -7.72 -6.07
C ASN A 32 -10.18 -6.53 -6.70
N LEU A 33 -9.55 -6.76 -7.86
CA LEU A 33 -8.85 -5.77 -8.67
C LEU A 33 -9.51 -5.70 -10.04
N CYS A 34 -9.78 -4.49 -10.50
CA CYS A 34 -10.32 -4.29 -11.83
C CYS A 34 -9.94 -2.94 -12.42
N LEU A 35 -10.13 -2.85 -13.73
CA LEU A 35 -9.95 -1.65 -14.52
C LEU A 35 -11.22 -1.36 -15.28
N TYR A 36 -11.61 -0.09 -15.30
CA TYR A 36 -12.72 0.39 -16.11
C TYR A 36 -12.18 0.92 -17.44
N GLU A 37 -12.81 0.51 -18.54
CA GLU A 37 -12.46 0.92 -19.91
C GLU A 37 -11.02 0.57 -20.33
N TYR A 38 -10.54 -0.63 -19.98
CA TYR A 38 -9.21 -1.09 -20.42
C TYR A 38 -9.24 -1.79 -21.79
N ILE A 39 -10.08 -2.82 -21.97
CA ILE A 39 -10.18 -3.59 -23.23
C ILE A 39 -11.28 -3.05 -24.15
N ARG A 40 -12.44 -2.69 -23.57
CA ARG A 40 -13.61 -2.19 -24.30
C ARG A 40 -14.23 -0.99 -23.58
N PRO A 41 -14.82 -0.04 -24.32
CA PRO A 41 -15.55 1.06 -23.71
C PRO A 41 -16.76 0.55 -22.90
N LEU A 42 -17.07 1.22 -21.78
CA LEU A 42 -18.18 0.91 -20.87
C LEU A 42 -18.17 -0.50 -20.25
N GLN A 43 -17.01 -1.14 -20.18
CA GLN A 43 -16.87 -2.47 -19.58
C GLN A 43 -15.80 -2.47 -18.48
N VAL A 44 -16.12 -3.16 -17.39
CA VAL A 44 -15.18 -3.51 -16.32
C VAL A 44 -14.44 -4.77 -16.74
N THR A 45 -13.12 -4.75 -16.63
CA THR A 45 -12.25 -5.90 -16.90
C THR A 45 -11.50 -6.25 -15.63
N TYR A 46 -11.62 -7.50 -15.20
CA TYR A 46 -10.91 -8.02 -14.03
C TYR A 46 -9.50 -8.43 -14.41
N PHE A 47 -8.57 -8.35 -13.45
CA PHE A 47 -7.20 -8.81 -13.68
C PHE A 47 -7.10 -10.32 -13.91
N SER A 48 -8.05 -11.11 -13.40
CA SER A 48 -8.18 -12.54 -13.70
C SER A 48 -8.50 -12.86 -15.16
N GLU A 49 -9.04 -11.89 -15.91
CA GLU A 49 -9.37 -12.03 -17.34
C GLU A 49 -8.23 -11.55 -18.24
N LEU A 50 -7.20 -10.92 -17.67
CA LEU A 50 -6.03 -10.43 -18.39
C LEU A 50 -5.04 -11.58 -18.61
N HIS A 51 -4.35 -11.55 -19.76
CA HIS A 51 -3.31 -12.52 -20.12
C HIS A 51 -2.00 -11.80 -20.41
N GLY A 52 -0.87 -12.47 -20.16
CA GLY A 52 0.46 -11.90 -20.33
C GLY A 52 0.94 -11.16 -19.07
N THR A 53 1.94 -10.30 -19.22
CA THR A 53 2.57 -9.56 -18.11
C THR A 53 1.60 -8.66 -17.33
N SER A 54 0.52 -8.22 -17.98
CA SER A 54 -0.60 -7.51 -17.34
C SER A 54 -1.33 -8.31 -16.25
N ALA A 55 -1.23 -9.64 -16.27
CA ALA A 55 -1.82 -10.51 -15.25
C ALA A 55 -0.99 -10.58 -13.96
N ASP A 56 0.28 -10.14 -14.01
CA ASP A 56 1.22 -10.21 -12.88
C ASP A 56 1.16 -8.95 -11.99
N ASP A 57 0.51 -7.87 -12.46
CA ASP A 57 0.31 -6.62 -11.70
C ASP A 57 -0.33 -6.82 -10.31
N PRO A 58 -1.37 -7.67 -10.12
CA PRO A 58 -1.87 -8.07 -8.81
C PRO A 58 -0.79 -8.66 -7.90
N GLU A 59 0.08 -9.52 -8.43
CA GLU A 59 1.16 -10.13 -7.63
C GLU A 59 2.17 -9.07 -7.16
N MET A 60 2.45 -8.06 -8.00
CA MET A 60 3.29 -6.92 -7.62
C MET A 60 2.64 -6.08 -6.50
N ILE A 61 1.34 -5.83 -6.58
CA ILE A 61 0.57 -5.17 -5.52
C ILE A 61 0.61 -6.02 -4.24
N GLN A 62 0.45 -7.34 -4.35
CA GLN A 62 0.53 -8.26 -3.21
C GLN A 62 1.91 -8.21 -2.56
N PHE A 63 2.98 -8.22 -3.37
CA PHE A 63 4.36 -8.12 -2.91
C PHE A 63 4.60 -6.81 -2.14
N SER A 64 4.03 -5.70 -2.58
CA SER A 64 4.12 -4.43 -1.84
C SER A 64 3.53 -4.52 -0.42
N GLY A 65 2.44 -5.28 -0.24
CA GLY A 65 1.85 -5.55 1.07
C GLY A 65 2.76 -6.42 1.95
N ILE A 66 3.40 -7.44 1.37
CA ILE A 66 4.38 -8.28 2.09
C ILE A 66 5.56 -7.44 2.60
N VAL A 67 6.10 -6.57 1.74
CA VAL A 67 7.20 -5.66 2.09
C VAL A 67 6.80 -4.74 3.25
N GLY A 68 5.58 -4.19 3.22
CA GLY A 68 5.04 -3.37 4.29
C GLY A 68 4.98 -4.10 5.63
N LEU A 69 4.46 -5.33 5.64
CA LEU A 69 4.43 -6.16 6.86
C LEU A 69 5.82 -6.53 7.36
N PHE A 70 6.73 -6.88 6.46
CA PHE A 70 8.11 -7.21 6.83
C PHE A 70 8.81 -6.02 7.49
N LEU A 71 8.57 -4.81 6.98
CA LEU A 71 9.15 -3.59 7.51
C LEU A 71 8.46 -3.07 8.78
N CYS A 72 7.27 -3.55 9.15
CA CYS A 72 6.62 -3.19 10.41
C CYS A 72 7.52 -3.48 11.63
N LEU A 73 8.19 -4.63 11.67
CA LEU A 73 9.07 -5.01 12.79
C LEU A 73 10.27 -4.06 12.98
N PRO A 74 11.11 -3.79 11.96
CA PRO A 74 12.22 -2.84 12.10
C PRO A 74 11.74 -1.41 12.37
N LEU A 75 10.61 -0.99 11.78
CA LEU A 75 10.01 0.32 12.07
C LEU A 75 9.55 0.41 13.55
N LEU A 76 8.98 -0.66 14.11
CA LEU A 76 8.55 -0.69 15.51
C LEU A 76 9.74 -0.67 16.49
N LEU A 77 10.80 -1.44 16.18
CA LEU A 77 12.00 -1.58 17.02
C LEU A 77 12.95 -0.39 16.93
N SER A 78 12.78 0.47 15.93
CA SER A 78 13.64 1.65 15.73
C SER A 78 13.38 2.73 16.80
N TYR A 79 14.12 2.61 17.90
CA TYR A 79 14.06 3.58 19.01
C TYR A 79 14.72 4.92 18.66
N ARG A 80 15.79 4.93 17.87
CA ARG A 80 16.42 6.18 17.43
C ARG A 80 15.75 6.70 16.16
N ARG A 81 15.48 8.00 16.10
CA ARG A 81 14.86 8.68 14.94
C ARG A 81 15.61 8.39 13.63
N PHE A 82 16.94 8.37 13.65
CA PHE A 82 17.76 8.05 12.47
C PHE A 82 17.40 6.70 11.85
N TRP A 83 17.33 5.64 12.66
CA TRP A 83 16.98 4.29 12.18
C TRP A 83 15.55 4.24 11.62
N TYR A 84 14.61 4.96 12.26
CA TYR A 84 13.24 5.04 11.76
C TYR A 84 13.17 5.71 10.39
N ILE A 85 13.88 6.83 10.20
CA ILE A 85 13.95 7.54 8.91
C ILE A 85 14.59 6.64 7.85
N LEU A 86 15.66 5.91 8.19
CA LEU A 86 16.32 4.98 7.27
C LEU A 86 15.36 3.88 6.80
N PHE A 87 14.66 3.20 7.72
CA PHE A 87 13.70 2.17 7.34
C PHE A 87 12.49 2.73 6.58
N LEU A 88 12.03 3.93 6.93
CA LEU A 88 10.97 4.63 6.20
C LEU A 88 11.40 4.93 4.76
N ALA A 89 12.63 5.42 4.56
CA ALA A 89 13.17 5.69 3.23
C ALA A 89 13.33 4.40 2.41
N VAL A 90 13.81 3.31 3.02
CA VAL A 90 13.90 1.99 2.37
C VAL A 90 12.51 1.48 1.97
N TYR A 91 11.51 1.60 2.85
CA TYR A 91 10.12 1.25 2.52
C TYR A 91 9.62 1.99 1.28
N PHE A 92 9.78 3.31 1.24
CA PHE A 92 9.36 4.12 0.10
C PHE A 92 10.12 3.79 -1.19
N LEU A 93 11.44 3.54 -1.11
CA LEU A 93 12.22 3.15 -2.28
C LEU A 93 11.72 1.83 -2.85
N ILE A 94 11.49 0.81 -2.02
CA ILE A 94 10.95 -0.47 -2.48
C ILE A 94 9.54 -0.28 -3.05
N PHE A 95 8.70 0.51 -2.40
CA PHE A 95 7.35 0.81 -2.89
C PHE A 95 7.37 1.50 -4.26
N LEU A 96 8.26 2.46 -4.48
CA LEU A 96 8.42 3.13 -5.77
C LEU A 96 8.93 2.19 -6.87
N ILE A 97 9.85 1.28 -6.54
CA ILE A 97 10.33 0.25 -7.49
C ILE A 97 9.15 -0.63 -7.90
N VAL A 98 8.35 -1.11 -6.94
CA VAL A 98 7.17 -1.91 -7.26
C VAL A 98 6.19 -1.13 -8.14
N LEU A 99 5.92 0.14 -7.81
CA LEU A 99 5.05 0.99 -8.62
C LEU A 99 5.55 1.17 -10.06
N SER A 100 6.87 1.19 -10.28
CA SER A 100 7.45 1.30 -11.62
C SER A 100 7.35 0.02 -12.45
N MET A 101 7.08 -1.12 -11.82
CA MET A 101 6.94 -2.42 -12.50
C MET A 101 5.50 -2.70 -12.92
N LEU A 102 4.52 -1.86 -12.54
CA LEU A 102 3.14 -2.02 -13.02
C LEU A 102 3.05 -1.64 -14.50
N GLU A 103 2.53 -2.55 -15.31
CA GLU A 103 2.45 -2.37 -16.77
C GLU A 103 1.06 -1.93 -17.25
N THR A 104 -0.02 -2.31 -16.55
CA THR A 104 -1.38 -2.09 -17.05
C THR A 104 -1.83 -0.63 -16.96
N ALA A 105 -1.74 -0.07 -15.77
CA ALA A 105 -2.32 1.22 -15.42
C ALA A 105 -1.60 1.79 -14.19
N PRO A 106 -1.64 3.12 -14.02
CA PRO A 106 -1.13 3.71 -12.79
C PRO A 106 -1.92 3.19 -11.58
N PHE A 107 -1.20 2.93 -10.49
CA PHE A 107 -1.78 2.40 -9.25
C PHE A 107 -2.98 3.21 -8.72
N SER A 108 -2.98 4.54 -8.91
CA SER A 108 -4.11 5.40 -8.54
C SER A 108 -5.39 5.08 -9.32
N LYS A 109 -5.26 4.76 -10.62
CA LYS A 109 -6.40 4.35 -11.45
C LYS A 109 -6.91 2.98 -11.03
N ILE A 110 -6.01 2.02 -10.77
CA ILE A 110 -6.39 0.67 -10.31
C ILE A 110 -7.19 0.74 -9.01
N ILE A 111 -6.73 1.53 -8.03
CA ILE A 111 -7.46 1.73 -6.76
C ILE A 111 -8.83 2.38 -7.02
N TYR A 112 -8.86 3.47 -7.78
CA TYR A 112 -10.09 4.21 -8.03
C TYR A 112 -11.14 3.34 -8.72
N ASP A 113 -10.73 2.63 -9.78
CA ASP A 113 -11.64 1.78 -10.54
C ASP A 113 -12.12 0.60 -9.69
N SER A 114 -11.24 0.02 -8.88
CA SER A 114 -11.59 -1.06 -7.95
C SER A 114 -12.61 -0.61 -6.88
N ILE A 115 -12.52 0.64 -6.39
CA ILE A 115 -13.48 1.19 -5.42
C ILE A 115 -14.81 1.51 -6.09
N VAL A 116 -14.78 2.26 -7.19
CA VAL A 116 -15.98 2.88 -7.78
C VAL A 116 -16.76 1.90 -8.64
N PHE A 117 -16.07 1.11 -9.48
CA PHE A 117 -16.72 0.24 -10.45
C PHE A 117 -16.80 -1.23 -9.99
N CYS A 118 -15.87 -1.69 -9.15
CA CYS A 118 -15.91 -3.05 -8.59
C CYS A 118 -16.44 -3.15 -7.16
N HIS A 119 -16.89 -2.03 -6.58
CA HIS A 119 -17.52 -2.00 -5.26
C HIS A 119 -16.71 -2.68 -4.16
N GLN A 120 -15.39 -2.46 -4.16
CA GLN A 120 -14.49 -3.02 -3.15
C GLN A 120 -14.12 -1.95 -2.10
N PRO A 121 -14.91 -1.77 -1.03
CA PRO A 121 -14.69 -0.72 -0.03
C PRO A 121 -13.44 -0.95 0.83
N LEU A 122 -12.87 -2.17 0.83
CA LEU A 122 -11.66 -2.46 1.61
C LEU A 122 -10.46 -1.62 1.15
N TRP A 123 -10.41 -1.23 -0.13
CA TRP A 123 -9.43 -0.27 -0.65
C TRP A 123 -9.50 1.09 0.04
N ILE A 124 -10.70 1.54 0.44
CA ILE A 124 -10.86 2.80 1.18
C ILE A 124 -10.16 2.69 2.54
N ILE A 125 -10.34 1.58 3.25
CA ILE A 125 -9.69 1.34 4.55
C ILE A 125 -8.17 1.28 4.35
N GLY A 126 -7.69 0.57 3.32
CA GLY A 126 -6.26 0.50 3.00
C GLY A 126 -5.64 1.86 2.71
N VAL A 127 -6.29 2.69 1.87
CA VAL A 127 -5.82 4.04 1.53
C VAL A 127 -5.81 4.96 2.74
N ILE A 128 -6.89 4.97 3.54
CA ILE A 128 -6.99 5.82 4.74
C ILE A 128 -5.90 5.44 5.75
N THR A 129 -5.70 4.15 6.00
CA THR A 129 -4.68 3.68 6.95
C THR A 129 -3.26 3.94 6.44
N TRP A 130 -3.02 3.83 5.14
CA TRP A 130 -1.74 4.23 4.54
C TRP A 130 -1.47 5.74 4.70
N LEU A 131 -2.46 6.59 4.44
CA LEU A 131 -2.34 8.04 4.65
C LEU A 131 -2.10 8.41 6.12
N LEU A 132 -2.81 7.76 7.04
CA LEU A 132 -2.60 7.95 8.48
C LEU A 132 -1.19 7.55 8.89
N PHE A 133 -0.67 6.43 8.39
CA PHE A 133 0.73 6.04 8.60
C PHE A 133 1.68 7.16 8.17
N LEU A 134 1.51 7.71 6.96
CA LEU A 134 2.37 8.78 6.47
C LEU A 134 2.33 10.02 7.36
N ILE A 135 1.14 10.49 7.72
CA ILE A 135 0.98 11.69 8.55
C ILE A 135 1.62 11.49 9.92
N LEU A 136 1.36 10.36 10.57
CA LEU A 136 1.90 10.05 11.90
C LEU A 136 3.43 9.86 11.86
N SER A 137 3.96 9.22 10.81
CA SER A 137 5.40 9.10 10.56
C SER A 137 6.07 10.45 10.36
N LEU A 138 5.46 11.36 9.60
CA LEU A 138 5.97 12.72 9.39
C LEU A 138 6.00 13.53 10.69
N ILE A 139 4.93 13.43 11.51
CA ILE A 139 4.87 14.08 12.82
C ILE A 139 6.00 13.57 13.73
N TYR A 140 6.24 12.25 13.75
CA TYR A 140 7.31 11.65 14.54
C TYR A 140 8.73 12.04 14.10
N VAL A 141 8.94 12.22 12.78
CA VAL A 141 10.25 12.59 12.21
C VAL A 141 10.58 14.07 12.44
N ARG A 142 9.57 14.94 12.58
CA ARG A 142 9.76 16.38 12.73
C ARG A 142 10.67 16.69 13.95
N PRO A 143 11.79 17.41 13.76
CA PRO A 143 12.58 17.89 14.88
C PRO A 143 11.82 19.02 15.57
N ILE A 144 11.18 18.71 16.69
CA ILE A 144 10.83 19.68 17.73
C ILE A 144 12.05 19.86 18.62
#